data_AF-A0A7J2IYZ0-F1
#
_entry.id   AF-A0A7J2IYZ0-F1
#
_cell.length_a   1.000
_cell.length_b   1.000
_cell.length_c   1.000
_cell.angle_alpha   90.00
_cell.angle_beta   90.00
_cell.angle_gamma   90.00
#
_symmetry.space_group_name_H-M   'P 1'
#
loop_
_entity.id
_entity.type
_entity.pdbx_description
1 polymer ?
#
loop_
_entity_poly.entity_id
_entity_poly.type
_entity_poly.pdbx_seq_one_letter_code
_entity_poly.pdbx_strand_id
1 'polypeptide(L)'
;MILVEVPITSLEKTKGCERAPYEITKKLDEIWSNEEGKQLSYRIERIAEKNIFEKSIDILKAAKGNEKVIFIGGDHSITFHTFKAFNACFEDSAIVVFDAHADCMKPKKIEKPNHEEWLRTLAEKFVDPKRIFLVGARNNDIE
;
A
#
# COMPACT_ATOMS: atom_id res chain seq x y z
N MET A 1 -16.32 -2.16 -4.87
CA MET A 1 -14.84 -2.28 -4.71
C MET A 1 -14.53 -2.96 -3.39
N ILE A 2 -13.33 -3.52 -3.23
CA ILE A 2 -12.86 -4.09 -1.96
C ILE A 2 -11.95 -3.07 -1.31
N LEU A 3 -12.29 -2.63 -0.09
CA LEU A 3 -11.39 -1.84 0.75
C LEU A 3 -10.73 -2.79 1.74
N VAL A 4 -9.40 -2.82 1.75
CA VAL A 4 -8.63 -3.72 2.58
C VAL A 4 -7.91 -2.91 3.64
N GLU A 5 -8.38 -2.99 4.88
CA GLU A 5 -7.77 -2.30 6.01
C GLU A 5 -6.51 -3.05 6.48
N VAL A 6 -5.39 -2.34 6.53
CA VAL A 6 -4.08 -2.86 6.96
C VAL A 6 -3.49 -1.94 8.06
N PRO A 7 -3.98 -2.04 9.31
CA PRO A 7 -3.67 -1.14 10.42
C PRO A 7 -2.30 -1.45 11.05
N ILE A 8 -1.22 -1.21 10.30
CA ILE A 8 0.15 -1.65 10.65
C ILE A 8 1.13 -0.49 10.58
N THR A 9 2.07 -0.45 11.53
CA THR A 9 3.16 0.52 11.58
C THR A 9 4.49 -0.18 11.83
N SER A 10 5.56 0.34 11.23
CA SER A 10 6.90 -0.27 11.25
C SER A 10 7.83 0.32 12.31
N LEU A 11 7.63 1.59 12.69
CA LEU A 11 8.49 2.31 13.63
C LEU A 11 7.66 3.13 14.65
N GLU A 12 8.24 3.44 15.80
CA GLU A 12 7.57 4.25 16.85
C GLU A 12 7.21 5.66 16.34
N LYS A 13 8.03 6.24 15.45
CA LYS A 13 7.77 7.57 14.87
C LYS A 13 6.50 7.63 13.99
N THR A 14 6.01 6.48 13.54
CA THR A 14 4.78 6.36 12.74
C THR A 14 3.57 5.92 13.57
N LYS A 15 3.69 5.89 14.89
CA LYS A 15 2.59 5.51 15.78
C LYS A 15 1.38 6.43 15.60
N GLY A 16 0.21 5.83 15.50
CA GLY A 16 -1.04 6.50 15.18
C GLY A 16 -1.48 6.25 13.74
N CYS A 17 -0.57 5.95 12.82
CA CYS A 17 -0.93 5.60 11.44
C CYS A 17 -1.81 4.34 11.40
N GLU A 18 -1.67 3.39 12.34
CA GLU A 18 -2.53 2.21 12.43
C GLU A 18 -4.02 2.51 12.63
N ARG A 19 -4.38 3.74 13.02
CA ARG A 19 -5.76 4.20 13.16
C ARG A 19 -6.36 4.71 11.85
N ALA A 20 -5.51 5.08 10.88
CA ALA A 20 -5.95 5.68 9.62
C ALA A 20 -6.97 4.81 8.86
N PRO A 21 -6.81 3.47 8.74
CA PRO A 21 -7.78 2.66 8.01
C PRO A 21 -9.21 2.82 8.55
N TYR A 22 -9.37 2.82 9.87
CA TYR A 22 -10.68 2.90 10.52
C TYR A 22 -11.32 4.29 10.40
N GLU A 23 -10.52 5.35 10.56
CA GLU A 23 -11.05 6.72 10.45
C GLU A 23 -11.40 7.06 9.00
N ILE A 24 -10.62 6.57 8.03
CA ILE A 24 -10.93 6.74 6.60
C ILE A 24 -12.23 6.01 6.28
N THR A 25 -12.34 4.71 6.57
CA THR A 25 -13.54 3.93 6.20
C THR A 25 -14.81 4.46 6.85
N LYS A 26 -14.73 4.90 8.11
CA LYS A 26 -15.85 5.56 8.82
C LYS A 26 -16.35 6.83 8.11
N LYS A 27 -15.46 7.58 7.47
CA LYS A 27 -15.80 8.82 6.75
C LYS A 27 -16.28 8.60 5.32
N LEU A 28 -16.13 7.40 4.76
CA LEU A 28 -16.54 7.13 3.38
C LEU A 28 -18.06 7.20 3.18
N ASP A 29 -18.85 6.95 4.23
CA ASP A 29 -20.32 7.05 4.17
C ASP A 29 -20.81 8.51 4.16
N GLU A 30 -19.93 9.47 4.48
CA GLU A 30 -20.24 10.90 4.50
C GLU A 30 -19.87 11.59 3.17
N ILE A 31 -19.34 10.86 2.18
CA ILE A 31 -18.86 11.42 0.92
C ILE A 31 -19.54 10.79 -0.30
N TRP A 32 -19.46 11.50 -1.42
CA TRP A 32 -19.98 11.04 -2.71
C TRP A 32 -18.84 10.73 -3.68
N SER A 33 -19.08 9.75 -4.54
CA SER A 33 -18.12 9.33 -5.58
C SER A 33 -18.06 10.29 -6.78
N ASN A 34 -19.09 11.13 -6.95
CA ASN A 34 -19.16 12.15 -8.00
C ASN A 34 -20.04 13.33 -7.56
N GLU A 35 -20.07 14.38 -8.37
CA GLU A 35 -20.84 15.61 -8.13
C GLU A 35 -22.36 15.41 -8.23
N GLU A 36 -22.80 14.29 -8.81
CA GLU A 36 -24.22 13.91 -8.91
C GLU A 36 -24.75 13.22 -7.64
N GLY A 37 -23.91 13.11 -6.60
CA GLY A 37 -24.31 12.51 -5.33
C GLY A 37 -24.36 10.98 -5.35
N LYS A 38 -23.63 10.33 -6.26
CA LYS A 38 -23.55 8.86 -6.30
C LYS A 38 -22.78 8.33 -5.09
N GLN A 39 -23.44 7.50 -4.29
CA GLN A 39 -22.84 6.85 -3.13
C GLN A 39 -21.75 5.83 -3.54
N LEU A 40 -20.76 5.67 -2.66
CA LEU A 40 -19.72 4.66 -2.83
C LEU A 40 -20.28 3.26 -2.54
N SER A 41 -19.92 2.27 -3.37
CA SER A 41 -20.27 0.86 -3.13
C SER A 41 -19.00 0.06 -2.88
N TYR A 42 -18.87 -0.45 -1.67
CA TYR A 42 -17.69 -1.16 -1.22
C TYR A 42 -18.02 -2.24 -0.17
N ARG A 43 -17.11 -3.20 -0.04
CA ARG A 43 -17.04 -4.09 1.11
C ARG A 43 -15.69 -3.93 1.79
N ILE A 44 -15.64 -4.18 3.09
CA ILE A 44 -14.42 -4.08 3.89
C ILE A 44 -13.89 -5.49 4.15
N GLU A 45 -12.60 -5.68 3.86
CA GLU A 45 -11.77 -6.80 4.28
C GLU A 45 -10.70 -6.27 5.24
N ARG A 46 -10.20 -7.11 6.15
CA ARG A 46 -9.18 -6.69 7.11
C ARG A 46 -8.04 -7.68 7.18
N ILE A 47 -6.81 -7.15 7.16
CA ILE A 47 -5.58 -7.91 7.33
C ILE A 47 -4.93 -7.47 8.65
N ALA A 48 -4.94 -8.36 9.65
CA ALA A 48 -4.15 -8.18 10.87
C ALA A 48 -2.70 -8.68 10.69
N GLU A 49 -1.78 -8.23 11.55
CA GLU A 49 -0.34 -8.49 11.42
C GLU A 49 0.02 -9.97 11.25
N LYS A 50 1.06 -10.20 10.44
CA LYS A 50 1.82 -11.45 10.12
C LYS A 50 1.61 -12.06 8.74
N ASN A 51 0.48 -11.83 8.06
CA ASN A 51 0.19 -12.49 6.78
C ASN A 51 -0.25 -11.50 5.67
N ILE A 52 0.33 -10.29 5.63
CA ILE A 52 -0.10 -9.25 4.67
C ILE A 52 0.04 -9.75 3.23
N PHE A 53 1.16 -10.39 2.90
CA PHE A 53 1.44 -10.86 1.55
C PHE A 53 0.45 -11.95 1.12
N GLU A 54 0.29 -13.01 1.91
CA GLU A 54 -0.59 -14.14 1.59
C GLU A 54 -2.06 -13.71 1.50
N LYS A 55 -2.54 -12.91 2.46
CA LYS A 55 -3.90 -12.39 2.44
C LYS A 55 -4.15 -11.43 1.29
N SER A 56 -3.14 -10.63 0.92
CA SER A 56 -3.24 -9.76 -0.26
C SER A 56 -3.37 -10.59 -1.53
N ILE A 57 -2.63 -11.69 -1.67
CA ILE A 57 -2.79 -12.63 -2.80
C ILE A 57 -4.20 -13.20 -2.85
N ASP A 58 -4.72 -13.69 -1.72
CA ASP A 58 -6.06 -14.28 -1.66
C ASP A 58 -7.14 -13.28 -2.11
N ILE A 59 -7.06 -12.04 -1.61
CA ILE A 59 -8.01 -10.97 -1.96
C ILE A 59 -7.88 -10.58 -3.43
N LEU A 60 -6.66 -10.38 -3.94
CA LEU A 60 -6.42 -10.00 -5.33
C LEU A 60 -6.90 -11.09 -6.30
N LYS A 61 -6.66 -12.37 -5.99
CA LYS A 61 -7.16 -13.50 -6.77
C LYS A 61 -8.68 -13.61 -6.71
N ALA A 62 -9.29 -13.40 -5.54
CA ALA A 62 -10.74 -13.42 -5.38
C ALA A 62 -11.43 -12.31 -6.18
N ALA A 63 -10.79 -11.13 -6.29
CA ALA A 63 -11.29 -10.03 -7.11
C ALA A 63 -11.28 -10.34 -8.62
N LYS A 64 -10.48 -11.30 -9.09
CA LYS A 64 -10.35 -11.76 -10.49
C LYS A 64 -10.21 -10.61 -11.52
N GLY A 65 -9.70 -9.45 -11.12
CA GLY A 65 -9.64 -8.24 -11.95
C GLY A 65 -10.98 -7.54 -12.23
N ASN A 66 -12.11 -8.14 -11.84
CA ASN A 66 -13.45 -7.58 -12.02
C ASN A 66 -13.80 -6.54 -10.94
N GLU A 67 -13.12 -6.63 -9.80
CA GLU A 67 -13.27 -5.67 -8.71
C GLU A 67 -11.97 -4.91 -8.45
N LYS A 68 -12.09 -3.59 -8.24
CA LYS A 68 -10.98 -2.78 -7.76
C LYS A 68 -10.71 -3.11 -6.29
N VAL A 69 -9.46 -3.38 -5.96
CA VAL A 69 -8.97 -3.62 -4.59
C VAL A 69 -8.16 -2.40 -4.19
N ILE A 70 -8.50 -1.81 -3.04
CA ILE A 70 -7.83 -0.62 -2.50
C ILE A 70 -7.36 -0.97 -1.10
N PHE A 71 -6.04 -0.97 -0.89
CA PHE A 71 -5.45 -1.16 0.43
C PHE A 71 -5.41 0.19 1.15
N ILE A 72 -5.95 0.22 2.36
CA ILE A 72 -5.91 1.39 3.25
C ILE A 72 -4.98 1.04 4.39
N GLY A 73 -3.79 1.63 4.37
CA GLY A 73 -2.69 1.26 5.25
C GLY A 73 -2.63 2.04 6.54
N GLY A 74 -1.70 1.61 7.40
CA GLY A 74 -1.10 2.46 8.40
C GLY A 74 0.06 3.24 7.80
N ASP A 75 1.29 2.84 8.06
CA ASP A 75 2.46 3.49 7.47
C ASP A 75 2.85 2.91 6.10
N HIS A 76 3.84 3.53 5.46
CA HIS A 76 4.21 3.18 4.08
C HIS A 76 4.86 1.79 3.95
N SER A 77 5.24 1.15 5.06
CA SER A 77 5.86 -0.18 5.03
C SER A 77 4.93 -1.27 4.47
N ILE A 78 3.61 -1.07 4.59
CA ILE A 78 2.62 -2.03 4.10
C ILE A 78 2.71 -2.21 2.58
N THR A 79 3.16 -1.18 1.85
CA THR A 79 3.27 -1.17 0.38
C THR A 79 4.19 -2.26 -0.13
N PHE A 80 5.25 -2.58 0.62
CA PHE A 80 6.16 -3.67 0.24
C PHE A 80 5.42 -4.99 0.07
N HIS A 81 4.60 -5.39 1.04
CA HIS A 81 3.89 -6.66 1.00
C HIS A 81 2.69 -6.64 0.04
N THR A 82 1.94 -5.54 -0.01
CA THR A 82 0.76 -5.43 -0.87
C THR A 82 1.15 -5.34 -2.35
N PHE A 83 2.19 -4.56 -2.70
CA PHE A 83 2.69 -4.50 -4.07
C PHE A 83 3.38 -5.80 -4.49
N LYS A 84 4.17 -6.42 -3.60
CA LYS A 84 4.76 -7.74 -3.89
C LYS A 84 3.67 -8.77 -4.20
N ALA A 85 2.56 -8.76 -3.47
CA ALA A 85 1.40 -9.61 -3.75
C ALA A 85 0.74 -9.27 -5.09
N PHE A 86 0.62 -7.99 -5.43
CA PHE A 86 0.14 -7.52 -6.73
C PHE A 86 1.03 -8.04 -7.87
N ASN A 87 2.34 -7.83 -7.79
CA ASN A 87 3.31 -8.31 -8.79
C ASN A 87 3.32 -9.84 -8.95
N ALA A 88 2.96 -10.59 -7.90
CA ALA A 88 2.81 -12.05 -7.97
C ALA A 88 1.48 -12.50 -8.62
N CYS A 89 0.46 -11.64 -8.65
CA CYS A 89 -0.85 -11.93 -9.23
C CYS A 89 -1.01 -11.40 -10.66
N PHE A 90 -0.23 -10.39 -11.04
CA PHE A 90 -0.35 -9.70 -12.32
C PHE A 90 1.02 -9.59 -13.00
N GLU A 91 1.10 -10.07 -14.23
CA GLU A 91 2.28 -9.90 -15.08
C GLU A 91 2.50 -8.42 -15.41
N ASP A 92 3.76 -8.05 -15.64
CA ASP A 92 4.14 -6.73 -16.12
C ASP A 92 3.72 -5.53 -15.24
N SER A 93 3.65 -5.74 -13.92
CA SER A 93 3.26 -4.70 -12.97
C SER A 93 4.19 -3.48 -12.98
N ALA A 94 3.62 -2.29 -12.77
CA ALA A 94 4.32 -1.02 -12.59
C ALA A 94 3.72 -0.26 -11.39
N ILE A 95 4.49 0.64 -10.79
CA ILE A 95 4.06 1.43 -9.63
C ILE A 95 4.31 2.93 -9.86
N VAL A 96 3.31 3.73 -9.52
CA VAL A 96 3.43 5.19 -9.40
C VAL A 96 3.31 5.53 -7.92
N VAL A 97 4.33 6.18 -7.38
CA VAL A 97 4.45 6.54 -5.97
C VAL A 97 4.32 8.06 -5.86
N PHE A 98 3.30 8.50 -5.13
CA PHE A 98 3.13 9.90 -4.78
C PHE A 98 3.61 10.09 -3.35
N ASP A 99 4.81 10.66 -3.19
CA ASP A 99 5.40 10.85 -1.86
C ASP A 99 6.32 12.08 -1.83
N ALA A 100 6.47 12.66 -0.65
CA ALA A 100 7.46 13.69 -0.38
C ALA A 100 8.88 13.12 -0.25
N HIS A 101 9.02 11.86 0.16
CA HIS A 101 10.27 11.15 0.38
C HIS A 101 10.44 10.04 -0.66
N ALA A 102 11.68 9.68 -0.97
CA ALA A 102 11.94 8.58 -1.91
C ALA A 102 11.79 7.18 -1.29
N ASP A 103 11.85 7.05 0.04
CA ASP A 103 11.81 5.76 0.75
C ASP A 103 12.81 4.72 0.21
N CYS A 104 14.00 5.21 -0.13
CA CYS A 104 15.09 4.45 -0.74
C CYS A 104 16.27 4.19 0.21
N MET A 105 16.08 4.28 1.53
CA MET A 105 17.14 3.95 2.49
C MET A 105 17.52 2.47 2.38
N LYS A 106 18.78 2.16 2.72
CA LYS A 106 19.26 0.77 2.69
C LYS A 106 18.50 -0.08 3.72
N PRO A 107 17.86 -1.19 3.33
CA PRO A 107 17.08 -2.00 4.26
C PRO A 107 17.96 -2.67 5.31
N LYS A 108 17.56 -2.58 6.58
CA LYS A 108 18.14 -3.41 7.65
C LYS A 108 17.70 -4.87 7.55
N LYS A 109 16.48 -5.12 7.07
CA LYS A 109 15.87 -6.44 6.90
C LYS A 109 15.07 -6.49 5.59
N ILE A 110 15.50 -7.34 4.65
CA ILE A 110 14.89 -7.42 3.31
C ILE A 110 13.47 -7.98 3.38
N GLU A 111 13.21 -8.89 4.32
CA GLU A 111 11.91 -9.54 4.49
C GLU A 111 10.85 -8.63 5.12
N LYS A 112 11.27 -7.57 5.80
CA LYS A 112 10.39 -6.62 6.50
C LYS A 112 11.01 -5.21 6.48
N PRO A 113 11.14 -4.58 5.30
CA PRO A 113 11.62 -3.20 5.21
C PRO A 113 10.62 -2.28 5.91
N ASN A 114 11.14 -1.24 6.56
CA ASN A 114 10.29 -0.21 7.15
C ASN A 114 9.80 0.81 6.10
N HIS A 115 9.06 1.84 6.53
CA HIS A 115 8.48 2.84 5.63
C HIS A 115 9.49 3.71 4.88
N GLU A 116 10.78 3.73 5.25
CA GLU A 116 11.83 4.47 4.54
C GLU A 116 12.70 3.55 3.64
N GLU A 117 12.48 2.23 3.70
CA GLU A 117 13.34 1.22 3.06
C GLU A 117 12.61 0.45 1.95
N TRP A 118 11.29 0.57 1.88
CA TRP A 118 10.44 -0.33 1.08
C TRP A 118 10.67 -0.20 -0.42
N LEU A 119 10.84 1.03 -0.93
CA LEU A 119 10.93 1.27 -2.37
C LEU A 119 12.26 0.77 -2.93
N ARG A 120 13.36 1.01 -2.21
CA ARG A 120 14.67 0.44 -2.57
C ARG A 120 14.64 -1.09 -2.55
N THR A 121 14.05 -1.68 -1.51
CA THR A 121 13.96 -3.15 -1.40
C THR A 121 13.18 -3.73 -2.59
N LEU A 122 12.11 -3.06 -3.00
CA LEU A 122 11.27 -3.45 -4.13
C LEU A 122 12.02 -3.33 -5.46
N ALA A 123 12.73 -2.21 -5.68
CA ALA A 123 13.53 -1.95 -6.88
C ALA A 123 14.75 -2.89 -7.03
N GLU A 124 15.39 -3.27 -5.93
CA GLU A 124 16.59 -4.13 -5.97
C GLU A 124 16.26 -5.63 -6.13
N LYS A 125 15.07 -6.07 -5.73
CA LYS A 125 14.77 -7.51 -5.56
C LYS A 125 13.52 -8.02 -6.29
N PHE A 126 12.54 -7.16 -6.57
CA PHE A 126 11.21 -7.63 -6.97
C PHE A 126 10.66 -6.99 -8.25
N VAL A 127 11.12 -5.78 -8.62
CA VAL A 127 10.54 -5.00 -9.72
C VAL A 127 11.64 -4.32 -10.51
N ASP A 128 11.52 -4.30 -11.84
CA ASP A 128 12.40 -3.50 -12.70
C ASP A 128 12.30 -2.01 -12.32
N PRO A 129 13.40 -1.34 -11.93
CA PRO A 129 13.40 0.08 -11.59
C PRO A 129 12.80 0.99 -12.67
N LYS A 130 12.84 0.59 -13.95
CA LYS A 130 12.22 1.35 -15.06
C LYS A 130 10.69 1.41 -14.98
N ARG A 131 10.07 0.62 -14.10
CA ARG A 131 8.62 0.54 -13.88
C ARG A 131 8.19 1.19 -12.58
N ILE A 132 9.09 1.95 -11.94
CA ILE A 132 8.85 2.68 -10.71
C ILE A 132 8.89 4.18 -11.03
N PHE A 133 7.78 4.87 -10.80
CA PHE A 133 7.65 6.30 -11.06
C PHE A 133 7.42 7.03 -9.74
N LEU A 134 8.38 7.81 -9.29
CA LEU A 134 8.26 8.63 -8.08
C LEU A 134 7.87 10.07 -8.45
N VAL A 135 6.79 10.57 -7.84
CA VAL A 135 6.21 11.88 -8.14
C VAL A 135 6.06 12.68 -6.85
N GLY A 136 6.57 13.93 -6.85
CA GLY A 136 6.42 14.86 -5.72
C GLY A 136 7.54 14.82 -4.68
N ALA A 137 8.57 14.00 -4.92
CA ALA A 137 9.72 13.88 -4.03
C ALA A 137 10.45 15.22 -3.88
N ARG A 138 10.66 15.62 -2.64
CA ARG A 138 11.24 16.92 -2.27
C ARG A 138 12.04 16.88 -0.96
N ASN A 139 12.06 15.75 -0.27
CA ASN A 139 12.82 15.53 0.95
C ASN A 139 13.52 14.16 0.85
N ASN A 140 14.73 14.16 0.29
CA ASN A 140 15.49 12.94 0.03
C ASN A 140 16.86 13.04 0.69
N ASP A 141 17.26 12.01 1.41
CA ASP A 141 18.61 11.89 1.93
C ASP A 141 19.58 11.53 0.80
N ILE A 142 20.72 12.21 0.78
CA ILE A 142 21.85 11.87 -0.10
C ILE A 142 22.73 10.92 0.70
N GLU A 143 22.36 9.63 0.75
CA GLU A 143 23.25 8.56 1.22
C GLU A 143 24.19 8.08 0.11
#